data_AF-A0A094GVG8-F1
#
_entry.id   AF-A0A094GVG8-F1
#
_cell.length_a   1.000
_cell.length_b   1.000
_cell.length_c   1.000
_cell.angle_alpha   90.00
_cell.angle_beta   90.00
_cell.angle_gamma   90.00
#
_symmetry.space_group_name_H-M   'P 1'
#
loop_
_entity.id
_entity.type
_entity.pdbx_description
1 polymer ?
#
loop_
_entity_poly.entity_id
_entity_poly.type
_entity_poly.pdbx_seq_one_letter_code
_entity_poly.pdbx_strand_id
1 'polypeptide(L)'
;MGVNDMLDNAAGKAHKNHGESLRTFLASLTTSGAIFGLGITAYILLRLKFPDYYYERAHRVFSSKWKPRPMSLRMLLSPVPDPHLKHASGFENYLFDRYLHTITRIFITLGFIIMPILIPLNIVHGKNEPGGVKGLDILSISNIGLSHTDTYWAHLLLAILVVVLVCYILQQELWEYSRIRSNFKASKSNDSSSLLIVSRSKGQQLSVDAIQQHFHSIPGGINSILINRDYSTLRSKQLQRDALLGNLEVAETRLIQKANCPKNRLTLYHKNESYRHSSPLWMKYLYRKDRPSTRLPAFSWLPSLPFIGAKVDAIYHFRTEVARYNTEIKQSQQNLDKFPEVNSAIVLSSQRSIRPLFASTKNSRRRL
;
A
#
# COMPACT_ATOMS: atom_id res chain seq x y z
N MET A 1 5.44 -29.33 3.25
CA MET A 1 4.22 -28.90 2.54
C MET A 1 4.14 -27.40 2.70
N GLY A 2 4.44 -26.64 1.64
CA GLY A 2 4.51 -25.18 1.72
C GLY A 2 3.13 -24.55 1.85
N VAL A 3 3.03 -23.36 2.46
CA VAL A 3 1.78 -22.58 2.51
C VAL A 3 1.23 -22.32 1.09
N ASN A 4 2.12 -22.20 0.10
CA ASN A 4 1.75 -22.09 -1.31
C ASN A 4 1.13 -23.39 -1.86
N ASP A 5 1.64 -24.57 -1.48
CA ASP A 5 1.01 -25.86 -1.85
C ASP A 5 -0.39 -26.03 -1.24
N MET A 6 -0.66 -25.43 -0.08
CA MET A 6 -2.00 -25.47 0.55
C MET A 6 -2.99 -24.52 -0.15
N LEU A 7 -2.53 -23.36 -0.62
CA LEU A 7 -3.36 -22.40 -1.37
C LEU A 7 -3.64 -22.89 -2.80
N ASP A 8 -2.65 -23.44 -3.49
CA ASP A 8 -2.81 -23.96 -4.86
C ASP A 8 -3.63 -25.26 -4.93
N ASN A 9 -3.64 -26.08 -3.86
CA ASN A 9 -4.50 -27.27 -3.79
C ASN A 9 -5.97 -26.96 -3.42
N ALA A 10 -6.29 -25.76 -2.96
CA ALA A 10 -7.66 -25.39 -2.57
C ALA A 10 -8.46 -24.82 -3.76
N ALA A 11 -7.82 -24.06 -4.65
CA ALA A 11 -8.48 -23.46 -5.80
C ALA A 11 -8.70 -24.50 -6.93
N GLY A 12 -9.95 -24.69 -7.36
CA GLY A 12 -10.28 -25.54 -8.51
C GLY A 12 -10.43 -27.05 -8.24
N LYS A 13 -10.14 -27.54 -7.03
CA LYS A 13 -10.37 -28.95 -6.66
C LYS A 13 -11.85 -29.37 -6.79
N ALA A 14 -12.77 -28.42 -6.54
CA ALA A 14 -14.20 -28.60 -6.75
C ALA A 14 -14.62 -28.82 -8.21
N HIS A 15 -13.80 -28.44 -9.20
CA HIS A 15 -14.11 -28.73 -10.62
C HIS A 15 -13.73 -30.16 -11.03
N LYS A 16 -12.88 -30.84 -10.24
CA LYS A 16 -12.42 -32.21 -10.51
C LYS A 16 -13.26 -33.26 -9.77
N ASN A 17 -13.83 -32.88 -8.63
CA ASN A 17 -14.66 -33.76 -7.81
C ASN A 17 -16.12 -33.62 -8.23
N HIS A 18 -16.74 -34.74 -8.63
CA HIS A 18 -18.16 -34.83 -8.92
C HIS A 18 -18.86 -35.61 -7.80
N GLY A 19 -20.10 -35.24 -7.47
CA GLY A 19 -20.92 -35.91 -6.48
C GLY A 19 -20.58 -35.56 -5.03
N GLU A 20 -19.98 -34.38 -4.78
CA GLU A 20 -19.58 -33.97 -3.44
C GLU A 20 -20.77 -33.93 -2.46
N SER A 21 -20.59 -34.55 -1.31
CA SER A 21 -21.66 -34.66 -0.32
C SER A 21 -21.83 -33.35 0.45
N LEU A 22 -23.06 -33.07 0.91
CA LEU A 22 -23.35 -31.95 1.81
C LEU A 22 -22.47 -31.99 3.07
N ARG A 23 -22.12 -33.20 3.55
CA ARG A 23 -21.25 -33.40 4.71
C ARG A 23 -19.84 -32.90 4.45
N THR A 24 -19.28 -33.18 3.27
CA THR A 24 -17.94 -32.69 2.87
C THR A 24 -17.93 -31.17 2.77
N PHE A 25 -18.97 -30.57 2.21
CA PHE A 25 -19.13 -29.12 2.13
C PHE A 25 -19.23 -28.47 3.52
N LEU A 26 -20.04 -29.04 4.42
CA LEU A 26 -20.15 -28.52 5.79
C LEU A 26 -18.82 -28.68 6.56
N ALA A 27 -18.09 -29.77 6.35
CA ALA A 27 -16.77 -29.96 6.94
C ALA A 27 -15.74 -28.92 6.45
N SER A 28 -15.76 -28.56 5.16
CA SER A 28 -14.86 -27.52 4.63
C SER A 28 -15.27 -26.11 5.08
N LEU A 29 -16.59 -25.84 5.18
CA LEU A 29 -17.13 -24.58 5.68
C LEU A 29 -16.78 -24.37 7.17
N THR A 30 -16.94 -25.40 7.99
CA THR A 30 -16.58 -25.35 9.42
C THR A 30 -15.07 -25.16 9.62
N THR A 31 -14.24 -25.87 8.84
CA THR A 31 -12.78 -25.71 8.88
C THR A 31 -12.38 -24.28 8.49
N SER A 32 -12.92 -23.75 7.40
CA SER A 32 -12.67 -22.37 6.97
C SER A 32 -13.14 -21.34 8.00
N GLY A 33 -14.31 -21.57 8.61
CA GLY A 33 -14.85 -20.73 9.67
C GLY A 33 -13.98 -20.74 10.93
N ALA A 34 -13.43 -21.89 11.31
CA ALA A 34 -12.50 -21.99 12.44
C ALA A 34 -11.20 -21.23 12.19
N ILE A 35 -10.61 -21.36 10.99
CA ILE A 35 -9.41 -20.60 10.59
C ILE A 35 -9.68 -19.09 10.63
N PHE A 36 -10.84 -18.66 10.09
CA PHE A 36 -11.25 -17.27 10.12
C PHE A 36 -11.41 -16.73 11.55
N GLY A 37 -12.06 -17.50 12.42
CA GLY A 37 -12.22 -17.15 13.84
C GLY A 37 -10.88 -17.05 14.59
N LEU A 38 -9.95 -17.96 14.32
CA LEU A 38 -8.60 -17.91 14.88
C LEU A 38 -7.84 -16.67 14.36
N GLY A 39 -7.97 -16.35 13.08
CA GLY A 39 -7.40 -15.14 12.48
C GLY A 39 -7.92 -13.86 13.11
N ILE A 40 -9.24 -13.74 13.31
CA ILE A 40 -9.85 -12.60 14.01
C ILE A 40 -9.33 -12.50 15.44
N THR A 41 -9.28 -13.62 16.16
CA THR A 41 -8.82 -13.66 17.55
C THR A 41 -7.37 -13.20 17.64
N ALA A 42 -6.50 -13.72 16.77
CA ALA A 42 -5.11 -13.28 16.69
C ALA A 42 -5.01 -11.78 16.37
N TYR A 43 -5.78 -11.28 15.39
CA TYR A 43 -5.83 -9.86 15.05
C TYR A 43 -6.23 -8.99 16.24
N ILE A 44 -7.27 -9.38 16.99
CA ILE A 44 -7.72 -8.64 18.19
C ILE A 44 -6.59 -8.63 19.24
N LEU A 45 -5.96 -9.76 19.52
CA LEU A 45 -4.85 -9.84 20.47
C LEU A 45 -3.64 -8.98 20.05
N LEU A 46 -3.27 -9.03 18.76
CA LEU A 46 -2.21 -8.19 18.18
C LEU A 46 -2.54 -6.71 18.28
N ARG A 47 -3.79 -6.34 17.99
CA ARG A 47 -4.29 -4.96 18.10
C ARG A 47 -4.25 -4.44 19.54
N LEU A 48 -4.58 -5.29 20.51
CA LEU A 48 -4.49 -4.95 21.94
C LEU A 48 -3.04 -4.83 22.41
N LYS A 49 -2.14 -5.68 21.90
CA LYS A 49 -0.72 -5.71 22.30
C LYS A 49 0.12 -4.58 21.69
N PHE A 50 -0.17 -4.19 20.45
CA PHE A 50 0.60 -3.19 19.70
C PHE A 50 -0.29 -2.03 19.24
N PRO A 51 -0.90 -1.27 20.16
CA PRO A 51 -1.84 -0.22 19.79
C PRO A 51 -1.20 0.82 18.88
N ASP A 52 0.05 1.22 19.11
CA ASP A 52 0.70 2.27 18.31
C ASP A 52 0.72 1.92 16.82
N TYR A 53 1.10 0.68 16.46
CA TYR A 53 1.13 0.24 15.06
C TYR A 53 -0.26 0.22 14.41
N TYR A 54 -1.26 -0.32 15.11
CA TYR A 54 -2.62 -0.46 14.56
C TYR A 54 -3.42 0.84 14.58
N TYR A 55 -3.13 1.74 15.52
CA TYR A 55 -3.86 2.99 15.70
C TYR A 55 -3.18 4.21 15.04
N GLU A 56 -1.92 4.17 14.61
CA GLU A 56 -1.25 5.33 13.98
C GLU A 56 -2.00 5.84 12.73
N ARG A 57 -2.45 4.93 11.88
CA ARG A 57 -3.29 5.28 10.70
C ARG A 57 -4.69 5.71 11.12
N ALA A 58 -5.23 5.11 12.19
CA ALA A 58 -6.56 5.42 12.69
C ALA A 58 -6.61 6.78 13.40
N HIS A 59 -5.56 7.22 14.10
CA HIS A 59 -5.50 8.53 14.79
C HIS A 59 -5.60 9.70 13.80
N ARG A 60 -5.00 9.59 12.61
CA ARG A 60 -5.18 10.58 11.53
C ARG A 60 -6.64 10.70 11.08
N VAL A 61 -7.42 9.64 11.22
CA VAL A 61 -8.85 9.60 10.91
C VAL A 61 -9.70 10.05 12.10
N PHE A 62 -9.36 9.66 13.33
CA PHE A 62 -10.06 10.06 14.55
C PHE A 62 -9.91 11.55 14.90
N SER A 63 -8.79 12.18 14.50
CA SER A 63 -8.62 13.64 14.63
C SER A 63 -9.54 14.41 13.69
N SER A 64 -10.07 13.75 12.65
CA SER A 64 -11.15 14.30 11.85
C SER A 64 -12.49 14.11 12.56
N LYS A 65 -13.44 15.04 12.38
CA LYS A 65 -14.82 14.91 12.88
C LYS A 65 -15.62 13.80 12.19
N TRP A 66 -14.99 12.93 11.41
CA TRP A 66 -15.64 11.85 10.66
C TRP A 66 -16.06 10.72 11.60
N LYS A 67 -17.29 10.24 11.43
CA LYS A 67 -17.82 9.07 12.15
C LYS A 67 -18.07 7.95 11.14
N PRO A 68 -17.65 6.70 11.42
CA PRO A 68 -18.01 5.57 10.58
C PRO A 68 -19.53 5.43 10.56
N ARG A 69 -20.12 5.34 9.36
CA ARG A 69 -21.53 4.96 9.25
C ARG A 69 -21.62 3.45 9.48
N PRO A 70 -22.48 2.98 10.40
CA PRO A 70 -22.69 1.54 10.56
C PRO A 70 -23.26 0.96 9.26
N MET A 71 -22.79 -0.22 8.85
CA MET A 71 -23.38 -0.95 7.74
C MET A 71 -24.83 -1.29 8.09
N SER A 72 -25.78 -0.66 7.40
CA SER A 72 -27.19 -1.06 7.47
C SER A 72 -27.46 -2.15 6.43
N LEU A 73 -28.36 -3.10 6.73
CA LEU A 73 -28.88 -4.06 5.74
C LEU A 73 -29.47 -3.37 4.51
N ARG A 74 -29.97 -2.14 4.65
CA ARG A 74 -30.45 -1.33 3.52
C ARG A 74 -29.31 -0.91 2.61
N MET A 75 -28.12 -0.64 3.17
CA MET A 75 -26.95 -0.25 2.39
C MET A 75 -26.59 -1.36 1.41
N LEU A 76 -26.63 -2.63 1.81
CA LEU A 76 -26.37 -3.78 0.95
C LEU A 76 -27.13 -3.78 -0.40
N LEU A 77 -28.31 -3.17 -0.44
CA LEU A 77 -29.20 -3.14 -1.61
C LEU A 77 -29.28 -1.76 -2.27
N SER A 78 -28.93 -0.69 -1.54
CA SER A 78 -28.96 0.69 -2.03
C SER A 78 -27.59 1.18 -2.52
N PRO A 79 -27.50 2.16 -3.42
CA PRO A 79 -26.22 2.78 -3.76
C PRO A 79 -25.54 3.37 -2.52
N VAL A 80 -24.20 3.33 -2.50
CA VAL A 80 -23.42 3.94 -1.42
C VAL A 80 -23.70 5.44 -1.39
N PRO A 81 -24.09 6.02 -0.24
CA PRO A 81 -24.38 7.45 -0.14
C PRO A 81 -23.16 8.30 -0.49
N ASP A 82 -23.42 9.47 -1.07
CA ASP A 82 -22.36 10.37 -1.51
C ASP A 82 -21.37 10.71 -0.39
N PRO A 83 -20.07 10.80 -0.71
CA PRO A 83 -19.05 11.09 0.29
C PRO A 83 -19.22 12.52 0.78
N HIS A 84 -19.13 12.73 2.10
CA HIS A 84 -18.83 14.07 2.60
C HIS A 84 -17.45 14.47 2.03
N LEU A 85 -17.37 15.64 1.38
CA LEU A 85 -16.21 16.11 0.57
C LEU A 85 -14.82 15.98 1.21
N LYS A 86 -14.73 15.75 2.53
CA LYS A 86 -13.50 15.49 3.28
C LYS A 86 -13.57 14.13 3.97
N HIS A 87 -13.56 13.05 3.19
CA HIS A 87 -13.43 11.71 3.77
C HIS A 87 -12.06 11.61 4.46
N ALA A 88 -12.07 11.29 5.76
CA ALA A 88 -10.89 11.32 6.61
C ALA A 88 -9.81 10.31 6.20
N SER A 89 -10.22 9.16 5.65
CA SER A 89 -9.31 8.17 5.09
C SER A 89 -8.76 8.55 3.71
N GLY A 90 -9.23 9.62 3.08
CA GLY A 90 -8.86 10.02 1.72
C GLY A 90 -9.81 9.48 0.65
N PHE A 91 -9.76 10.12 -0.53
CA PHE A 91 -10.65 9.85 -1.66
C PHE A 91 -10.54 8.43 -2.22
N GLU A 92 -9.31 7.91 -2.33
CA GLU A 92 -9.05 6.57 -2.87
C GLU A 92 -9.61 5.46 -1.98
N ASN A 93 -9.54 5.63 -0.66
CA ASN A 93 -10.10 4.68 0.29
C ASN A 93 -11.63 4.65 0.25
N TYR A 94 -12.28 5.80 0.01
CA TYR A 94 -13.72 5.85 -0.25
C TYR A 94 -14.10 5.11 -1.55
N LEU A 95 -13.31 5.27 -2.62
CA LEU A 95 -13.55 4.53 -3.86
C LEU A 95 -13.39 3.01 -3.68
N PHE A 96 -12.42 2.59 -2.85
CA PHE A 96 -12.21 1.19 -2.53
C PHE A 96 -13.38 0.60 -1.72
N ASP A 97 -13.89 1.34 -0.73
CA ASP A 97 -15.08 0.94 0.03
C ASP A 97 -16.31 0.78 -0.89
N ARG A 98 -16.52 1.76 -1.78
CA ARG A 98 -17.59 1.68 -2.79
C ARG A 98 -17.44 0.48 -3.72
N TYR A 99 -16.21 0.14 -4.13
CA TYR A 99 -15.93 -1.05 -4.94
C TYR A 99 -16.32 -2.34 -4.22
N LEU A 100 -15.89 -2.52 -2.96
CA LEU A 100 -16.26 -3.69 -2.15
C LEU A 100 -17.77 -3.80 -1.96
N HIS A 101 -18.42 -2.67 -1.71
CA HIS A 101 -19.86 -2.59 -1.57
C HIS A 101 -20.60 -2.98 -2.86
N THR A 102 -20.14 -2.49 -4.01
CA THR A 102 -20.70 -2.85 -5.33
C THR A 102 -20.58 -4.34 -5.60
N ILE A 103 -19.43 -4.95 -5.32
CA ILE A 103 -19.24 -6.40 -5.46
C ILE A 103 -20.22 -7.16 -4.57
N THR A 104 -20.31 -6.76 -3.30
CA THR A 104 -21.23 -7.38 -2.34
C THR A 104 -22.68 -7.29 -2.82
N ARG A 105 -23.10 -6.11 -3.29
CA ARG A 105 -24.44 -5.88 -3.88
C ARG A 105 -24.70 -6.79 -5.07
N ILE A 106 -23.73 -6.94 -5.99
CA ILE A 106 -23.86 -7.84 -7.14
C ILE A 106 -24.10 -9.27 -6.66
N PHE A 107 -23.23 -9.82 -5.80
CA PHE A 107 -23.36 -11.20 -5.35
C PHE A 107 -24.67 -11.47 -4.61
N ILE A 108 -25.13 -10.54 -3.78
CA ILE A 108 -26.37 -10.70 -3.02
C ILE A 108 -27.58 -10.61 -3.93
N THR A 109 -27.60 -9.65 -4.86
CA THR A 109 -28.69 -9.53 -5.84
C THR A 109 -28.76 -10.78 -6.71
N LEU A 110 -27.62 -11.28 -7.20
CA LEU A 110 -27.55 -12.51 -7.96
C LEU A 110 -27.97 -13.73 -7.12
N GLY A 111 -27.55 -13.83 -5.86
CA GLY A 111 -27.96 -14.90 -4.96
C GLY A 111 -29.48 -14.98 -4.80
N PHE A 112 -30.14 -13.84 -4.57
CA PHE A 112 -31.59 -13.76 -4.42
C PHE A 112 -32.38 -13.99 -5.71
N ILE A 113 -31.79 -13.79 -6.88
CA ILE A 113 -32.44 -14.07 -8.17
C ILE A 113 -32.19 -15.51 -8.60
N ILE A 114 -30.93 -15.96 -8.58
CA ILE A 114 -30.51 -17.25 -9.12
C ILE A 114 -30.99 -18.40 -8.24
N MET A 115 -30.80 -18.33 -6.91
CA MET A 115 -31.13 -19.47 -6.04
C MET A 115 -32.61 -19.85 -6.06
N PRO A 116 -33.57 -18.91 -5.89
CA PRO A 116 -34.99 -19.27 -5.87
C PRO A 116 -35.50 -19.79 -7.20
N ILE A 117 -34.86 -19.44 -8.32
CA ILE A 117 -35.26 -19.89 -9.65
C ILE A 117 -34.61 -21.24 -9.99
N LEU A 118 -33.29 -21.37 -9.88
CA LEU A 118 -32.57 -22.57 -10.33
C LEU A 118 -32.70 -23.75 -9.37
N ILE A 119 -32.75 -23.52 -8.05
CA ILE A 119 -32.80 -24.63 -7.09
C ILE A 119 -34.06 -25.48 -7.28
N PRO A 120 -35.29 -24.92 -7.27
CA PRO A 120 -36.50 -25.72 -7.47
C PRO A 120 -36.56 -26.34 -8.87
N LEU A 121 -36.17 -25.56 -9.89
CA LEU A 121 -36.22 -25.97 -11.28
C LEU A 121 -35.30 -27.19 -11.57
N ASN A 122 -34.12 -27.22 -10.96
CA ASN A 122 -33.17 -28.33 -11.09
C ASN A 122 -33.55 -29.57 -10.27
N ILE A 123 -34.29 -29.40 -9.17
CA ILE A 123 -34.80 -30.51 -8.37
C ILE A 123 -35.99 -31.18 -9.07
N VAL A 124 -36.96 -30.39 -9.56
CA VAL A 124 -38.20 -30.91 -10.15
C VAL A 124 -37.97 -31.61 -11.49
N HIS A 125 -37.10 -31.06 -12.35
CA HIS A 125 -36.78 -31.65 -13.67
C HIS A 125 -35.56 -32.59 -13.62
N GLY A 126 -35.28 -33.13 -12.44
CA GLY A 126 -34.13 -34.00 -12.19
C GLY A 126 -34.24 -35.39 -12.84
N LYS A 127 -33.10 -36.07 -13.00
CA LYS A 127 -33.03 -37.48 -13.39
C LYS A 127 -33.50 -38.36 -12.23
N ASN A 128 -34.73 -38.86 -12.28
CA ASN A 128 -35.32 -39.73 -11.24
C ASN A 128 -34.80 -41.19 -11.29
N GLU A 129 -33.58 -41.44 -11.75
CA GLU A 129 -33.08 -42.79 -12.02
C GLU A 129 -32.19 -43.38 -10.90
N PRO A 130 -32.27 -44.71 -10.65
CA PRO A 130 -31.39 -45.41 -9.71
C PRO A 130 -29.96 -45.48 -10.26
N GLY A 131 -29.11 -44.56 -9.80
CA GLY A 131 -27.77 -44.31 -10.35
C GLY A 131 -27.52 -42.84 -10.74
N GLY A 132 -28.52 -41.98 -10.56
CA GLY A 132 -28.48 -40.56 -10.87
C GLY A 132 -27.47 -39.74 -10.06
N VAL A 133 -27.45 -38.44 -10.37
CA VAL A 133 -26.54 -37.44 -9.82
C VAL A 133 -26.65 -37.40 -8.29
N LYS A 134 -25.51 -37.41 -7.58
CA LYS A 134 -25.45 -37.51 -6.10
C LYS A 134 -24.96 -36.22 -5.47
N GLY A 135 -25.28 -36.04 -4.19
CA GLY A 135 -24.73 -34.95 -3.38
C GLY A 135 -25.23 -33.57 -3.81
N LEU A 136 -24.35 -32.58 -3.81
CA LEU A 136 -24.67 -31.20 -4.19
C LEU A 136 -24.92 -31.03 -5.69
N ASP A 137 -24.49 -31.98 -6.52
CA ASP A 137 -24.67 -31.92 -7.97
C ASP A 137 -26.15 -32.04 -8.38
N ILE A 138 -27.03 -32.47 -7.47
CA ILE A 138 -28.49 -32.46 -7.63
C ILE A 138 -29.01 -31.03 -7.90
N LEU A 139 -28.34 -30.02 -7.35
CA LEU A 139 -28.71 -28.60 -7.53
C LEU A 139 -28.18 -28.01 -8.85
N SER A 140 -27.35 -28.75 -9.58
CA SER A 140 -26.67 -28.28 -10.78
C SER A 140 -27.42 -28.63 -12.07
N ILE A 141 -27.03 -27.98 -13.16
CA ILE A 141 -27.53 -28.25 -14.52
C ILE A 141 -27.32 -29.70 -14.98
N SER A 142 -26.38 -30.43 -14.35
CA SER A 142 -26.09 -31.85 -14.63
C SER A 142 -27.25 -32.78 -14.25
N ASN A 143 -28.12 -32.36 -13.32
CA ASN A 143 -29.25 -33.14 -12.86
C ASN A 143 -30.42 -33.17 -13.85
N ILE A 144 -30.48 -32.28 -14.83
CA ILE A 144 -31.62 -32.15 -15.75
C ILE A 144 -31.76 -33.40 -16.63
N GLY A 145 -32.95 -34.01 -16.64
CA GLY A 145 -33.26 -35.20 -17.43
C GLY A 145 -33.37 -34.90 -18.94
N LEU A 146 -33.04 -35.89 -19.77
CA LEU A 146 -33.17 -35.79 -21.24
C LEU A 146 -34.63 -35.57 -21.69
N SER A 147 -35.60 -35.96 -20.87
CA SER A 147 -37.04 -35.74 -21.09
C SER A 147 -37.47 -34.29 -20.92
N HIS A 148 -36.68 -33.44 -20.26
CA HIS A 148 -37.03 -32.05 -19.94
C HIS A 148 -36.03 -31.05 -20.53
N THR A 149 -35.70 -31.22 -21.82
CA THR A 149 -34.73 -30.38 -22.55
C THR A 149 -35.13 -28.90 -22.60
N ASP A 150 -36.43 -28.58 -22.54
CA ASP A 150 -36.91 -27.18 -22.54
C ASP A 150 -36.42 -26.37 -21.32
N THR A 151 -36.06 -27.06 -20.23
CA THR A 151 -35.51 -26.47 -19.00
C THR A 151 -34.16 -25.77 -19.22
N TYR A 152 -33.43 -26.12 -20.27
CA TYR A 152 -32.18 -25.43 -20.64
C TYR A 152 -32.42 -24.01 -21.14
N TRP A 153 -33.60 -23.72 -21.73
CA TRP A 153 -33.97 -22.34 -22.10
C TRP A 153 -34.11 -21.45 -20.87
N ALA A 154 -34.62 -21.96 -19.76
CA ALA A 154 -34.70 -21.21 -18.50
C ALA A 154 -33.30 -20.83 -17.99
N HIS A 155 -32.33 -21.74 -18.10
CA HIS A 155 -30.93 -21.46 -17.75
C HIS A 155 -30.31 -20.40 -18.67
N LEU A 156 -30.54 -20.50 -19.99
CA LEU A 156 -30.03 -19.55 -20.96
C LEU A 156 -30.59 -18.14 -20.73
N LEU A 157 -31.92 -18.03 -20.58
CA LEU A 157 -32.58 -16.76 -20.31
C LEU A 157 -32.13 -16.14 -18.99
N LEU A 158 -31.98 -16.96 -17.94
CA LEU A 158 -31.47 -16.50 -16.65
C LEU A 158 -30.02 -16.04 -16.76
N ALA A 159 -29.16 -16.75 -17.51
CA ALA A 159 -27.78 -16.33 -17.75
C ALA A 159 -27.71 -14.99 -18.48
N ILE A 160 -28.54 -14.78 -19.50
CA ILE A 160 -28.64 -13.49 -20.21
C ILE A 160 -29.10 -12.39 -19.23
N LEU A 161 -30.12 -12.67 -18.40
CA LEU A 161 -30.60 -11.72 -17.38
C LEU A 161 -29.49 -11.34 -16.40
N VAL A 162 -28.71 -12.31 -15.93
CA VAL A 162 -27.56 -12.09 -15.03
C VAL A 162 -26.52 -11.19 -15.69
N VAL A 163 -26.14 -11.46 -16.94
CA VAL A 163 -25.18 -10.64 -17.68
C VAL A 163 -25.69 -9.20 -17.83
N VAL A 164 -26.94 -9.02 -18.26
CA VAL A 164 -27.55 -7.70 -18.41
C VAL A 164 -27.60 -6.94 -17.08
N LEU A 165 -28.00 -7.61 -16.00
CA LEU A 165 -28.10 -7.01 -14.66
C LEU A 165 -26.73 -6.58 -14.13
N VAL A 166 -25.70 -7.42 -14.26
CA VAL A 166 -24.34 -7.09 -13.84
C VAL A 166 -23.80 -5.92 -14.66
N CYS A 167 -23.95 -5.95 -15.98
CA CYS A 167 -23.55 -4.85 -16.86
C CYS A 167 -24.27 -3.55 -16.49
N TYR A 168 -25.57 -3.61 -16.18
CA TYR A 168 -26.35 -2.45 -15.73
C TYR A 168 -25.80 -1.87 -14.43
N ILE A 169 -25.58 -2.70 -13.39
CA ILE A 169 -25.00 -2.25 -12.11
C ILE A 169 -23.62 -1.62 -12.32
N LEU A 170 -22.76 -2.25 -13.13
CA LEU A 170 -21.42 -1.72 -13.42
C LEU A 170 -21.47 -0.38 -14.17
N GLN A 171 -22.35 -0.24 -15.16
CA GLN A 171 -22.53 1.03 -15.87
C GLN A 171 -22.97 2.13 -14.92
N GLN A 172 -23.99 1.89 -14.09
CA GLN A 172 -24.44 2.85 -13.08
C GLN A 172 -23.28 3.28 -12.18
N GLU A 173 -22.49 2.34 -11.66
CA GLU A 173 -21.35 2.65 -10.80
C GLU A 173 -20.22 3.43 -11.52
N LEU A 174 -19.99 3.17 -12.82
CA LEU A 174 -19.03 3.93 -13.62
C LEU A 174 -19.49 5.37 -13.87
N TRP A 175 -20.78 5.59 -14.06
CA TRP A 175 -21.37 6.93 -14.17
C TRP A 175 -21.18 7.71 -12.87
N GLU A 176 -21.53 7.10 -11.75
CA GLU A 176 -21.37 7.67 -10.40
C GLU A 176 -19.90 7.99 -10.07
N TYR A 177 -19.00 7.05 -10.38
CA TYR A 177 -17.55 7.24 -10.26
C TYR A 177 -17.07 8.47 -11.02
N SER A 178 -17.52 8.62 -12.26
CA SER A 178 -17.12 9.74 -13.13
C SER A 178 -17.61 11.08 -12.56
N ARG A 179 -18.85 11.13 -12.05
CA ARG A 179 -19.41 12.29 -11.35
C ARG A 179 -18.60 12.65 -10.09
N ILE A 180 -18.33 11.66 -9.23
CA ILE A 180 -17.61 11.88 -7.99
C ILE A 180 -16.19 12.35 -8.26
N ARG A 181 -15.51 11.76 -9.25
CA ARG A 181 -14.15 12.16 -9.64
C ARG A 181 -14.10 13.55 -10.25
N SER A 182 -15.07 13.94 -11.09
CA SER A 182 -15.12 15.29 -11.64
C SER A 182 -15.32 16.34 -10.54
N ASN A 183 -16.25 16.10 -9.61
CA ASN A 183 -16.51 16.97 -8.46
C ASN A 183 -15.29 17.10 -7.55
N PHE A 184 -14.59 16.00 -7.26
CA PHE A 184 -13.36 16.05 -6.46
C PHE A 184 -12.25 16.82 -7.17
N LYS A 185 -12.08 16.62 -8.48
CA LYS A 185 -11.10 17.34 -9.29
C LYS A 185 -11.38 18.85 -9.32
N ALA A 186 -12.67 19.22 -9.35
CA ALA A 186 -13.16 20.60 -9.27
C ALA A 186 -12.95 21.19 -7.86
N SER A 187 -13.27 20.47 -6.78
CA SER A 187 -13.04 20.98 -5.41
C SER A 187 -11.56 21.28 -5.11
N LYS A 188 -10.62 20.53 -5.71
CA LYS A 188 -9.17 20.77 -5.58
C LYS A 188 -8.66 21.93 -6.47
N SER A 189 -9.52 22.68 -7.15
CA SER A 189 -9.13 23.64 -8.19
C SER A 189 -8.48 24.93 -7.72
N ASN A 190 -8.66 25.33 -6.47
CA ASN A 190 -8.30 26.70 -6.05
C ASN A 190 -6.80 26.89 -5.76
N ASP A 191 -5.97 25.85 -5.79
CA ASP A 191 -4.66 25.91 -5.10
C ASP A 191 -3.49 25.22 -5.84
N SER A 192 -3.55 24.95 -7.15
CA SER A 192 -2.50 24.11 -7.78
C SER A 192 -2.14 24.43 -9.22
N SER A 193 -0.92 24.95 -9.39
CA SER A 193 -0.15 24.97 -10.64
C SER A 193 -0.18 23.61 -11.36
N SER A 194 -0.10 23.62 -12.67
CA SER A 194 0.01 22.38 -13.45
C SER A 194 1.46 21.91 -13.56
N LEU A 195 1.72 20.71 -13.03
CA LEU A 195 2.97 20.01 -13.18
C LEU A 195 2.84 18.96 -14.28
N LEU A 196 3.77 19.00 -15.24
CA LEU A 196 3.89 18.03 -16.32
C LEU A 196 5.29 17.46 -16.35
N ILE A 197 5.38 16.16 -16.57
CA ILE A 197 6.66 15.47 -16.69
C ILE A 197 6.85 15.16 -18.17
N VAL A 198 7.88 15.77 -18.76
CA VAL A 198 8.31 15.48 -20.13
C VAL A 198 9.51 14.55 -20.04
N SER A 199 9.52 13.48 -20.82
CA SER A 199 10.65 12.55 -20.90
C SER A 199 10.96 12.28 -22.37
N ARG A 200 12.26 12.19 -22.71
CA ARG A 200 12.74 11.85 -24.06
C ARG A 200 13.46 10.50 -24.07
N SER A 201 13.55 9.90 -25.27
CA SER A 201 14.27 8.65 -25.50
C SER A 201 15.79 8.84 -25.30
N LYS A 202 16.49 7.72 -25.10
CA LYS A 202 17.93 7.67 -24.83
C LYS A 202 18.73 8.18 -26.06
N GLY A 203 19.68 9.09 -25.84
CA GLY A 203 20.60 9.58 -26.88
C GLY A 203 20.36 11.00 -27.40
N GLN A 204 19.28 11.67 -26.98
CA GLN A 204 19.02 13.08 -27.31
C GLN A 204 19.04 13.94 -26.05
N GLN A 205 19.79 15.04 -26.08
CA GLN A 205 19.82 16.01 -24.98
C GLN A 205 18.52 16.83 -24.97
N LEU A 206 17.93 16.99 -23.80
CA LEU A 206 16.70 17.74 -23.60
C LEU A 206 17.04 19.22 -23.39
N SER A 207 16.97 20.02 -24.45
CA SER A 207 17.18 21.48 -24.36
C SER A 207 15.93 22.21 -23.84
N VAL A 208 16.14 23.21 -22.99
CA VAL A 208 15.10 24.14 -22.53
C VAL A 208 14.42 24.81 -23.71
N ASP A 209 15.20 25.25 -24.70
CA ASP A 209 14.68 25.92 -25.89
C ASP A 209 13.77 25.00 -26.71
N ALA A 210 14.13 23.73 -26.83
CA ALA A 210 13.32 22.74 -27.54
C ALA A 210 11.97 22.49 -26.84
N ILE A 211 11.98 22.39 -25.51
CA ILE A 211 10.74 22.30 -24.70
C ILE A 211 9.90 23.55 -24.90
N GLN A 212 10.52 24.72 -24.79
CA GLN A 212 9.82 25.99 -24.95
C GLN A 212 9.19 26.04 -26.34
N GLN A 213 9.96 25.81 -27.41
CA GLN A 213 9.51 25.79 -28.81
C GLN A 213 8.33 24.85 -29.03
N HIS A 214 8.37 23.66 -28.45
CA HIS A 214 7.28 22.70 -28.56
C HIS A 214 5.97 23.19 -27.94
N PHE A 215 6.05 24.01 -26.90
CA PHE A 215 4.90 24.49 -26.15
C PHE A 215 4.56 25.96 -26.42
N HIS A 216 5.29 26.66 -27.30
CA HIS A 216 5.04 28.05 -27.72
C HIS A 216 3.64 28.23 -28.33
N SER A 217 3.12 27.21 -29.01
CA SER A 217 1.79 27.23 -29.65
C SER A 217 0.62 27.13 -28.66
N ILE A 218 0.90 26.84 -27.39
CA ILE A 218 -0.15 26.57 -26.40
C ILE A 218 -0.50 27.88 -25.66
N PRO A 219 -1.77 28.34 -25.73
CA PRO A 219 -2.20 29.56 -25.07
C PRO A 219 -2.09 29.42 -23.54
N GLY A 220 -1.51 30.44 -22.89
CA GLY A 220 -1.37 30.53 -21.44
C GLY A 220 0.04 30.25 -20.90
N GLY A 221 0.98 29.83 -21.75
CA GLY A 221 2.42 29.87 -21.48
C GLY A 221 2.93 28.88 -20.41
N ILE A 222 4.25 28.73 -20.39
CA ILE A 222 4.98 27.98 -19.37
C ILE A 222 5.49 28.97 -18.33
N ASN A 223 5.29 28.68 -17.05
CA ASN A 223 5.81 29.51 -15.96
C ASN A 223 7.28 29.20 -15.68
N SER A 224 7.64 27.93 -15.59
CA SER A 224 9.03 27.50 -15.43
C SER A 224 9.27 26.08 -15.95
N ILE A 225 10.50 25.85 -16.43
CA ILE A 225 10.99 24.55 -16.87
C ILE A 225 12.12 24.16 -15.92
N LEU A 226 11.98 23.02 -15.27
CA LEU A 226 12.99 22.45 -14.38
C LEU A 226 13.52 21.15 -15.00
N ILE A 227 14.74 21.18 -15.53
CA ILE A 227 15.42 19.96 -15.99
C ILE A 227 15.72 19.09 -14.76
N ASN A 228 15.36 17.81 -14.85
CA ASN A 228 15.62 16.86 -13.78
C ASN A 228 17.10 16.47 -13.79
N ARG A 229 17.70 16.34 -12.61
CA ARG A 229 19.10 15.93 -12.45
C ARG A 229 19.16 14.62 -11.67
N ASP A 230 20.21 13.85 -11.89
CA ASP A 230 20.41 12.61 -11.17
C ASP A 230 21.00 12.88 -9.78
N TYR A 231 20.13 12.88 -8.77
CA TYR A 231 20.50 13.01 -7.37
C TYR A 231 20.78 11.67 -6.68
N SER A 232 21.01 10.59 -7.44
CA SER A 232 21.28 9.25 -6.90
C SER A 232 22.42 9.24 -5.87
N THR A 233 23.51 9.96 -6.15
CA THR A 233 24.68 10.06 -5.26
C THR A 233 24.41 10.92 -4.02
N LEU A 234 23.60 11.98 -4.13
CA LEU A 234 23.16 12.76 -2.97
C LEU A 234 22.24 11.93 -2.08
N ARG A 235 21.31 11.20 -2.69
CA ARG A 235 20.36 10.31 -2.00
C ARG A 235 21.09 9.18 -1.30
N SER A 236 22.11 8.57 -1.92
CA SER A 236 22.89 7.51 -1.27
C SER A 236 23.63 8.03 -0.04
N LYS A 237 24.21 9.24 -0.09
CA LYS A 237 24.81 9.90 1.08
C LYS A 237 23.79 10.18 2.18
N GLN A 238 22.59 10.64 1.85
CA GLN A 238 21.51 10.84 2.81
C GLN A 238 21.11 9.52 3.50
N LEU A 239 20.93 8.45 2.72
CA LEU A 239 20.61 7.13 3.26
C LEU A 239 21.72 6.59 4.18
N GLN A 240 22.99 6.77 3.80
CA GLN A 240 24.13 6.39 4.63
C GLN A 240 24.18 7.16 5.96
N ARG A 241 23.93 8.49 5.92
CA ARG A 241 23.82 9.31 7.12
C ARG A 241 22.67 8.84 8.01
N ASP A 242 21.50 8.58 7.45
CA ASP A 242 20.32 8.19 8.22
C ASP A 242 20.51 6.81 8.89
N ALA A 243 21.20 5.88 8.20
CA ALA A 243 21.61 4.62 8.81
C ALA A 243 22.60 4.81 9.97
N LEU A 244 23.57 5.72 9.83
CA LEU A 244 24.51 6.06 10.91
C LEU A 244 23.81 6.74 12.10
N LEU A 245 22.84 7.62 11.83
CA LEU A 245 22.01 8.25 12.86
C LEU A 245 21.20 7.22 13.64
N GLY A 246 20.57 6.25 12.96
CA GLY A 246 19.87 5.15 13.64
C GLY A 246 20.80 4.32 14.51
N ASN A 247 22.02 4.03 14.05
CA ASN A 247 23.03 3.33 14.85
C ASN A 247 23.51 4.17 16.05
N LEU A 248 23.66 5.49 15.88
CA LEU A 248 24.00 6.42 16.95
C LEU A 248 22.89 6.46 18.02
N GLU A 249 21.63 6.57 17.60
CA GLU A 249 20.47 6.60 18.50
C GLU A 249 20.39 5.31 19.34
N VAL A 250 20.59 4.15 18.72
CA VAL A 250 20.63 2.87 19.44
C VAL A 250 21.79 2.83 20.43
N ALA A 251 22.98 3.29 20.04
CA ALA A 251 24.16 3.31 20.90
C ALA A 251 23.98 4.24 22.11
N GLU A 252 23.45 5.44 21.90
CA GLU A 252 23.18 6.42 22.95
C GLU A 252 22.04 5.95 23.87
N THR A 253 20.96 5.41 23.31
CA THR A 253 19.82 4.88 24.08
C THR A 253 20.26 3.74 25.00
N ARG A 254 21.07 2.80 24.49
CA ARG A 254 21.65 1.72 25.32
C ARG A 254 22.51 2.27 26.45
N LEU A 255 23.27 3.33 26.19
CA LEU A 255 24.10 3.98 27.20
C LEU A 255 23.25 4.65 28.29
N ILE A 256 22.18 5.35 27.91
CA ILE A 256 21.22 5.99 28.83
C ILE A 256 20.50 4.94 29.68
N GLN A 257 20.00 3.86 29.06
CA GLN A 257 19.38 2.74 29.78
C GLN A 257 20.34 2.17 30.82
N LYS A 258 21.60 1.94 30.44
CA LYS A 258 22.63 1.42 31.34
C LYS A 258 22.99 2.38 32.48
N ALA A 259 22.97 3.69 32.23
CA ALA A 259 23.17 4.71 33.27
C ALA A 259 22.02 4.76 34.28
N ASN A 260 20.80 4.48 33.82
CA ASN A 260 19.59 4.50 34.64
C ASN A 260 19.33 3.17 35.37
N CYS A 261 20.09 2.11 35.10
CA CYS A 261 20.00 0.86 35.86
C CYS A 261 20.33 1.10 37.36
N PRO A 262 19.45 0.74 38.31
CA PRO A 262 19.63 0.99 39.74
C PRO A 262 20.95 0.45 40.31
N LYS A 263 21.39 -0.74 39.84
CA LYS A 263 22.64 -1.39 40.25
C LYS A 263 23.89 -0.55 39.95
N ASN A 264 23.90 0.17 38.82
CA ASN A 264 25.03 1.04 38.43
C ASN A 264 25.02 2.36 39.22
N ARG A 265 23.84 2.91 39.49
CA ARG A 265 23.72 4.13 40.32
C ARG A 265 24.28 3.94 41.73
N LEU A 266 23.95 2.84 42.38
CA LEU A 266 24.41 2.55 43.75
C LEU A 266 25.92 2.29 43.80
N THR A 267 26.46 1.53 42.86
CA THR A 267 27.90 1.18 42.82
C THR A 267 28.81 2.38 42.52
N LEU A 268 28.36 3.35 41.73
CA LEU A 268 29.14 4.55 41.41
C LEU A 268 28.96 5.68 42.42
N TYR A 269 27.80 5.77 43.09
CA TYR A 269 27.59 6.73 44.17
C TYR A 269 28.58 6.54 45.32
N HIS A 270 28.83 5.30 45.75
CA HIS A 270 29.79 4.97 46.81
C HIS A 270 31.27 5.23 46.46
N LYS A 271 31.60 5.43 45.18
CA LYS A 271 32.99 5.67 44.72
C LYS A 271 33.28 7.13 44.38
N ASN A 272 32.26 8.00 44.43
CA ASN A 272 32.34 9.38 43.95
C ASN A 272 33.04 10.37 44.90
N GLU A 273 33.54 9.95 46.07
CA GLU A 273 34.27 10.84 46.99
C GLU A 273 35.60 11.38 46.42
N SER A 274 36.13 10.79 45.34
CA SER A 274 37.41 11.18 44.73
C SER A 274 37.25 11.75 43.30
N TYR A 275 36.20 12.54 43.04
CA TYR A 275 35.98 13.15 41.72
C TYR A 275 36.80 14.44 41.51
N ARG A 276 37.70 14.44 40.51
CA ARG A 276 38.34 15.67 40.00
C ARG A 276 37.38 16.42 39.07
N HIS A 277 37.22 17.72 39.30
CA HIS A 277 36.29 18.62 38.62
C HIS A 277 36.45 18.73 37.07
N SER A 278 37.51 18.17 36.47
CA SER A 278 37.75 18.28 35.02
C SER A 278 37.15 17.16 34.15
N SER A 279 36.44 16.19 34.75
CA SER A 279 35.89 15.05 33.99
C SER A 279 34.48 15.33 33.46
N PRO A 280 34.10 14.77 32.30
CA PRO A 280 32.74 14.95 31.75
C PRO A 280 31.65 14.46 32.72
N LEU A 281 30.54 15.19 32.82
CA LEU A 281 29.43 14.90 33.76
C LEU A 281 28.87 13.47 33.66
N TRP A 282 28.87 12.88 32.47
CA TRP A 282 28.35 11.52 32.26
C TRP A 282 29.17 10.44 32.98
N MET A 283 30.45 10.69 33.29
CA MET A 283 31.31 9.73 34.00
C MET A 283 30.80 9.46 35.43
N LYS A 284 30.06 10.40 36.03
CA LYS A 284 29.42 10.22 37.35
C LYS A 284 28.53 8.97 37.40
N TYR A 285 27.96 8.57 36.26
CA TYR A 285 26.96 7.51 36.16
C TYR A 285 27.44 6.28 35.40
N LEU A 286 28.60 6.34 34.72
CA LEU A 286 29.09 5.29 33.83
C LEU A 286 30.62 5.26 33.78
N TYR A 287 31.20 4.08 33.62
CA TYR A 287 32.63 3.94 33.35
C TYR A 287 32.95 4.10 31.87
N ARG A 288 34.19 4.46 31.54
CA ARG A 288 34.65 4.56 30.14
C ARG A 288 34.52 3.23 29.38
N LYS A 289 34.70 2.10 30.06
CA LYS A 289 34.50 0.74 29.52
C LYS A 289 33.06 0.41 29.17
N ASP A 290 32.09 1.15 29.70
CA ASP A 290 30.67 0.90 29.45
C ASP A 290 30.19 1.47 28.11
N ARG A 291 31.01 2.32 27.48
CA ARG A 291 30.70 2.93 26.19
C ARG A 291 30.76 1.87 25.09
N PRO A 292 29.74 1.79 24.21
CA PRO A 292 29.73 0.80 23.15
C PRO A 292 30.90 1.04 22.18
N SER A 293 31.50 -0.05 21.75
CA SER A 293 32.58 -0.06 20.77
C SER A 293 32.09 -0.70 19.48
N THR A 294 32.49 -0.15 18.35
CA THR A 294 32.29 -0.77 17.02
C THR A 294 33.64 -1.12 16.41
N ARG A 295 33.66 -2.06 15.48
CA ARG A 295 34.87 -2.38 14.70
C ARG A 295 34.74 -1.80 13.31
N LEU A 296 35.81 -1.13 12.87
CA LEU A 296 35.89 -0.63 11.51
C LEU A 296 36.28 -1.76 10.56
N PRO A 297 35.77 -1.76 9.32
CA PRO A 297 36.23 -2.70 8.31
C PRO A 297 37.73 -2.50 8.05
N ALA A 298 38.46 -3.59 7.86
CA ALA A 298 39.90 -3.53 7.58
C ALA A 298 40.21 -2.87 6.22
N PHE A 299 39.27 -2.96 5.27
CA PHE A 299 39.35 -2.31 3.96
C PHE A 299 38.00 -1.69 3.63
N SER A 300 37.99 -0.52 2.98
CA SER A 300 36.79 0.27 2.71
C SER A 300 35.71 -0.46 1.89
N TRP A 301 36.07 -1.52 1.16
CA TRP A 301 35.15 -2.31 0.35
C TRP A 301 34.59 -3.57 1.06
N LEU A 302 35.13 -3.94 2.22
CA LEU A 302 34.71 -5.11 3.00
C LEU A 302 33.75 -4.70 4.13
N PRO A 303 32.75 -5.54 4.47
CA PRO A 303 31.95 -5.34 5.67
C PRO A 303 32.81 -5.51 6.92
N SER A 304 32.39 -4.93 8.04
CA SER A 304 33.07 -5.10 9.33
C SER A 304 32.98 -6.57 9.77
N LEU A 305 34.09 -7.28 9.76
CA LEU A 305 34.17 -8.67 10.20
C LEU A 305 34.37 -8.76 11.72
N PRO A 306 33.78 -9.76 12.40
CA PRO A 306 34.08 -10.00 13.79
C PRO A 306 35.58 -10.31 13.96
N PHE A 307 36.20 -9.74 15.00
CA PHE A 307 37.62 -9.87 15.37
C PHE A 307 38.66 -9.18 14.47
N ILE A 308 38.31 -8.78 13.25
CA ILE A 308 39.21 -8.12 12.30
C ILE A 308 38.89 -6.61 12.24
N GLY A 309 39.92 -5.76 12.27
CA GLY A 309 39.78 -4.30 12.21
C GLY A 309 39.82 -3.58 13.56
N ALA A 310 40.09 -2.28 13.51
CA ALA A 310 40.30 -1.44 14.68
C ALA A 310 39.01 -1.28 15.50
N LYS A 311 39.11 -1.50 16.82
CA LYS A 311 38.00 -1.31 17.77
C LYS A 311 37.98 0.15 18.20
N VAL A 312 36.93 0.87 17.82
CA VAL A 312 36.76 2.30 18.11
C VAL A 312 35.51 2.54 18.95
N ASP A 313 35.46 3.70 19.60
CA ASP A 313 34.28 4.16 20.31
C ASP A 313 33.13 4.42 19.33
N ALA A 314 32.02 3.70 19.48
CA ALA A 314 30.94 3.74 18.51
C ALA A 314 30.27 5.11 18.44
N ILE A 315 30.04 5.75 19.59
CA ILE A 315 29.34 7.05 19.67
C ILE A 315 30.21 8.13 19.04
N TYR A 316 31.49 8.18 19.40
CA TYR A 316 32.42 9.16 18.82
C TYR A 316 32.54 8.95 17.30
N HIS A 317 32.74 7.71 16.86
CA HIS A 317 32.83 7.38 15.44
C HIS A 317 31.57 7.80 14.66
N PHE A 318 30.37 7.40 15.12
CA PHE A 318 29.13 7.74 14.43
C PHE A 318 28.87 9.25 14.41
N ARG A 319 29.17 9.99 15.49
CA ARG A 319 29.04 11.45 15.50
C ARG A 319 29.96 12.12 14.49
N THR A 320 31.22 11.68 14.41
CA THR A 320 32.19 12.20 13.44
C THR A 320 31.76 11.91 12.00
N GLU A 321 31.32 10.68 11.71
CA GLU A 321 30.84 10.30 10.39
C GLU A 321 29.57 11.06 9.99
N VAL A 322 28.61 11.22 10.90
CA VAL A 322 27.40 12.02 10.65
C VAL A 322 27.77 13.48 10.36
N ALA A 323 28.73 14.07 11.09
CA ALA A 323 29.21 15.42 10.82
C ALA A 323 29.88 15.55 9.44
N ARG A 324 30.68 14.55 9.05
CA ARG A 324 31.27 14.45 7.71
C ARG A 324 30.19 14.43 6.63
N TYR A 325 29.21 13.52 6.73
CA TYR A 325 28.10 13.42 5.79
C TYR A 325 27.25 14.70 5.73
N ASN A 326 26.97 15.34 6.87
CA ASN A 326 26.24 16.61 6.88
C ASN A 326 26.95 17.70 6.09
N THR A 327 28.28 17.76 6.20
CA THR A 327 29.11 18.71 5.46
C THR A 327 29.10 18.40 3.96
N GLU A 328 29.30 17.13 3.59
CA GLU A 328 29.26 16.69 2.20
C GLU A 328 27.88 16.91 1.54
N ILE A 329 26.80 16.57 2.26
CA ILE A 329 25.41 16.78 1.80
C ILE A 329 25.14 18.27 1.60
N LYS A 330 25.54 19.12 2.55
CA LYS A 330 25.38 20.58 2.45
C LYS A 330 26.14 21.14 1.24
N GLN A 331 27.38 20.70 1.03
CA GLN A 331 28.18 21.08 -0.12
C GLN A 331 27.53 20.64 -1.45
N SER A 332 27.01 19.41 -1.50
CA SER A 332 26.27 18.91 -2.65
C SER A 332 24.98 19.70 -2.90
N GLN A 333 24.22 20.06 -1.86
CA GLN A 333 23.00 20.86 -1.96
C GLN A 333 23.25 22.30 -2.43
N GLN A 334 24.44 22.85 -2.17
CA GLN A 334 24.84 24.17 -2.67
C GLN A 334 25.24 24.15 -4.16
N ASN A 335 25.60 22.98 -4.70
CA ASN A 335 26.12 22.84 -6.06
C ASN A 335 25.22 21.88 -6.88
N LEU A 336 23.92 22.17 -6.95
CA LEU A 336 22.96 21.32 -7.66
C LEU A 336 23.26 21.19 -9.16
N ASP A 337 23.89 22.20 -9.76
CA ASP A 337 24.22 22.22 -11.19
C ASP A 337 25.32 21.23 -11.58
N LYS A 338 26.10 20.72 -10.61
CA LYS A 338 27.14 19.70 -10.87
C LYS A 338 26.57 18.31 -11.10
N PHE A 339 25.31 18.07 -10.73
CA PHE A 339 24.69 16.76 -10.94
C PHE A 339 24.33 16.59 -12.41
N PRO A 340 24.58 15.39 -12.99
CA PRO A 340 24.32 15.16 -14.40
C PRO A 340 22.82 15.27 -14.68
N GLU A 341 22.50 15.88 -15.81
CA GLU A 341 21.12 16.05 -16.24
C GLU A 341 20.53 14.71 -16.71
N VAL A 342 19.25 14.51 -16.42
CA VAL A 342 18.48 13.36 -16.87
C VAL A 342 17.61 13.83 -18.04
N ASN A 343 17.30 12.93 -18.98
CA ASN A 343 16.42 13.19 -20.12
C ASN A 343 14.93 13.34 -19.74
N SER A 344 14.65 14.04 -18.64
CA SER A 344 13.32 14.38 -18.17
C SER A 344 13.30 15.81 -17.62
N ALA A 345 12.19 16.51 -17.81
CA ALA A 345 11.98 17.84 -17.25
C ALA A 345 10.57 17.95 -16.66
N ILE A 346 10.47 18.80 -15.64
CA ILE A 346 9.21 19.21 -15.06
C ILE A 346 8.84 20.57 -15.65
N VAL A 347 7.70 20.62 -16.31
CA VAL A 347 7.13 21.85 -16.87
C VAL A 347 6.01 22.31 -15.94
N LEU A 348 6.17 23.50 -15.38
CA LEU A 348 5.21 24.15 -14.52
C LEU A 348 4.47 25.23 -15.31
N SER A 349 3.14 25.18 -15.30
CA SER A 349 2.31 26.26 -15.84
C SER A 349 1.36 26.79 -14.76
N SER A 350 1.12 28.09 -14.81
CA SER A 350 0.22 28.82 -13.92
C SER A 350 -1.25 28.46 -14.17
N GLN A 351 -1.59 27.99 -15.38
CA GLN A 351 -2.96 27.66 -15.76
C GLN A 351 -3.21 26.16 -15.87
N ARG A 352 -4.13 25.67 -15.03
CA ARG A 352 -4.49 24.24 -14.99
C ARG A 352 -5.28 23.76 -16.22
N SER A 353 -6.01 24.65 -16.90
CA SER A 353 -6.79 24.38 -18.12
C SER A 353 -5.94 23.78 -19.24
N ILE A 354 -4.62 23.99 -19.19
CA ILE A 354 -3.68 23.57 -20.21
C ILE A 354 -3.23 22.11 -20.03
N ARG A 355 -3.39 21.49 -18.84
CA ARG A 355 -3.01 20.08 -18.60
C ARG A 355 -3.50 19.08 -19.67
N PRO A 356 -4.78 19.05 -20.06
CA PRO A 356 -5.24 18.13 -21.10
C PRO A 356 -4.62 18.44 -22.47
N LEU A 357 -4.38 19.71 -22.79
CA LEU A 357 -3.71 20.12 -24.04
C LEU A 357 -2.27 19.60 -24.07
N PHE A 358 -1.53 19.77 -22.98
CA PHE A 358 -0.18 19.25 -22.83
C PHE A 358 -0.10 17.70 -22.86
N ALA A 359 -1.10 17.00 -22.34
CA ALA A 359 -1.16 15.54 -22.39
C ALA A 359 -1.61 15.01 -23.77
N SER A 360 -2.39 15.80 -24.50
CA SER A 360 -2.91 15.46 -25.82
C SER A 360 -1.91 15.71 -26.95
N THR A 361 -0.88 16.54 -26.74
CA THR A 361 0.23 16.71 -27.68
C THR A 361 1.14 15.48 -27.68
N LYS A 362 0.61 14.37 -28.19
CA LYS A 362 1.31 13.08 -28.28
C LYS A 362 2.25 13.10 -29.48
N ASN A 363 3.53 12.79 -29.24
CA ASN A 363 4.48 12.19 -30.18
C ASN A 363 4.59 12.83 -31.59
N SER A 364 5.25 13.98 -31.69
CA SER A 364 6.10 14.21 -32.86
C SER A 364 7.40 13.42 -32.67
N ARG A 365 7.44 12.18 -33.16
CA ARG A 365 8.69 11.38 -33.26
C ARG A 365 9.76 12.02 -34.15
N ARG A 366 9.55 13.24 -34.68
CA ARG A 366 10.40 13.84 -35.72
C ARG A 366 10.92 15.25 -35.43
N ARG A 367 10.52 15.94 -34.35
CA ARG A 367 10.94 17.35 -34.13
C ARG A 367 11.11 17.75 -32.67
N LEU A 368 11.72 16.90 -31.86
CA LEU A 368 12.32 17.35 -30.60
C LEU A 368 13.76 16.94 -30.60
#